data_AF-A0A4R6TYG6-F1
#
_entry.id   AF-A0A4R6TYG6-F1
#
_cell.length_a   1.000
_cell.length_b   1.000
_cell.length_c   1.000
_cell.angle_alpha   90.00
_cell.angle_beta   90.00
_cell.angle_gamma   90.00
#
_symmetry.space_group_name_H-M   'P 1'
#
loop_
_entity.id
_entity.type
_entity.pdbx_description
1 polymer ?
#
loop_
_entity_poly.entity_id
_entity_poly.type
_entity_poly.pdbx_seq_one_letter_code
_entity_poly.pdbx_strand_id
1 'polypeptide(L)' 'MTRRVVETKAVSADRERLLVVTVYEEGINKEFIRRQNIYSKRHDVLVKSGSQYDFKD' A
#
# COMPACT_ATOMS: atom_id res chain seq x y z
N MET A 1 5.99 15.52 -1.24
CA MET A 1 6.40 14.30 -0.50
C MET A 1 5.37 13.22 -0.75
N THR A 2 5.80 12.00 -1.05
CA THR A 2 4.88 10.90 -1.39
C THR A 2 5.22 9.61 -0.65
N ARG A 3 4.18 8.93 -0.17
CA ARG A 3 4.25 7.59 0.44
C ARG A 3 3.59 6.59 -0.49
N ARG A 4 4.06 5.35 -0.47
CA ARG A 4 3.48 4.27 -1.28
C ARG A 4 2.60 3.42 -0.39
N VAL A 5 1.44 3.03 -0.92
CA VAL A 5 0.48 2.17 -0.23
C VAL A 5 0.27 0.93 -1.06
N VAL A 6 0.20 -0.19 -0.37
CA VAL A 6 -0.03 -1.51 -0.96
C VAL A 6 -1.20 -2.17 -0.28
N GLU A 7 -2.12 -2.71 -1.07
CA GLU A 7 -3.17 -3.58 -0.56
C GLU A 7 -2.89 -5.05 -0.93
N THR A 8 -2.98 -5.92 0.07
CA THR A 8 -3.02 -7.37 -0.10
C THR A 8 -4.35 -7.90 0.42
N LYS A 9 -5.02 -8.71 -0.41
CA LYS A 9 -6.33 -9.31 -0.11
C LYS A 9 -6.18 -10.82 -0.06
N ALA A 10 -6.62 -11.43 1.03
CA ALA A 10 -6.70 -12.88 1.18
C ALA A 10 -8.08 -13.27 1.71
N VAL A 11 -8.52 -14.48 1.38
CA VAL A 11 -9.77 -15.05 1.89
C VAL A 11 -9.39 -16.21 2.80
N SER A 12 -9.89 -16.21 4.04
CA SER A 12 -9.68 -17.30 4.98
C SER A 12 -10.53 -18.52 4.62
N ALA A 13 -10.27 -19.67 5.25
CA ALA A 13 -11.06 -20.88 5.06
C ALA A 13 -12.56 -20.67 5.41
N ASP A 14 -12.83 -19.77 6.35
CA ASP A 14 -14.17 -19.39 6.82
C ASP A 14 -14.86 -18.36 5.89
N ARG A 15 -14.25 -18.08 4.73
CA ARG A 15 -14.68 -17.09 3.73
C ARG A 15 -14.66 -15.65 4.23
N GLU A 16 -13.92 -15.36 5.30
CA GLU A 16 -13.71 -14.00 5.74
C GLU A 16 -12.64 -13.32 4.87
N ARG A 17 -12.84 -12.03 4.58
CA ARG A 17 -11.91 -11.24 3.77
C ARG A 17 -10.91 -10.56 4.69
N LEU A 18 -9.64 -10.96 4.59
CA LEU A 18 -8.53 -10.23 5.20
C LEU A 18 -8.01 -9.19 4.21
N LEU A 19 -8.06 -7.92 4.61
CA LEU A 19 -7.44 -6.82 3.89
C LEU A 19 -6.25 -6.32 4.72
N VAL A 20 -5.05 -6.42 4.16
CA VAL A 20 -3.84 -5.83 4.73
C VAL A 20 -3.47 -4.61 3.90
N VAL A 21 -3.39 -3.46 4.57
CA VAL A 21 -2.93 -2.21 3.97
C VAL A 21 -1.56 -1.88 4.55
N THR A 22 -0.54 -1.84 3.70
CA THR A 22 0.83 -1.49 4.07
C THR A 22 1.17 -0.11 3.55
N VAL A 23 1.47 0.82 4.46
CA VAL A 23 1.94 2.17 4.12
C VAL A 23 3.45 2.23 4.32
N TYR A 24 4.18 2.56 3.26
CA TYR A 24 5.62 2.71 3.30
C TYR A 24 6.01 4.15 3.59
N GLU A 25 7.10 4.32 4.34
CA GLU A 25 7.70 5.63 4.56
C GLU A 25 8.19 6.27 3.27
N GLU A 26 8.41 7.58 3.35
CA GLU A 26 8.86 8.39 2.22
C GLU A 26 10.24 7.95 1.72
N GLY A 27 10.45 8.02 0.41
CA GLY A 27 11.73 7.64 -0.21
C GLY A 27 11.87 6.16 -0.56
N ILE A 28 10.99 5.28 -0.07
CA ILE A 28 11.00 3.86 -0.44
C ILE A 28 10.55 3.68 -1.89
N ASN A 29 11.40 3.09 -2.74
CA ASN A 29 11.14 2.92 -4.17
C ASN A 29 10.17 1.76 -4.50
N LYS A 30 9.59 1.76 -5.71
CA LYS A 30 8.62 0.74 -6.13
C LYS A 30 9.21 -0.67 -6.25
N GLU A 31 10.49 -0.76 -6.61
CA GLU A 31 11.20 -2.03 -6.85
C GLU A 31 11.51 -2.76 -5.54
N PHE A 32 11.81 -2.01 -4.48
CA PHE A 32 11.95 -2.53 -3.13
C PHE A 32 10.62 -3.10 -2.64
N ILE A 33 9.54 -2.36 -2.81
CA ILE A 33 8.18 -2.79 -2.40
C ILE A 33 7.77 -4.07 -3.12
N ARG A 34 8.00 -4.15 -4.45
CA ARG A 34 7.71 -5.37 -5.21
C ARG A 34 8.51 -6.59 -4.74
N ARG A 35 9.76 -6.39 -4.30
CA ARG A 35 10.58 -7.48 -3.73
C ARG A 35 10.08 -7.93 -2.36
N GLN A 36 9.57 -7.01 -1.55
CA GLN A 36 9.07 -7.28 -0.20
C GLN A 36 7.68 -7.92 -0.20
N ASN A 37 6.80 -7.51 -1.12
CA ASN A 37 5.43 -8.00 -1.19
C ASN A 37 5.05 -8.26 -2.65
N ILE A 38 5.36 -9.46 -3.15
CA ILE A 38 5.03 -9.89 -4.51
C ILE A 38 3.52 -10.12 -4.73
N TYR A 39 2.75 -10.23 -3.64
CA TYR A 39 1.32 -10.52 -3.67
C TYR A 39 0.45 -9.26 -3.61
N SER A 40 1.06 -8.08 -3.58
CA SER A 40 0.38 -6.80 -3.65
C SER A 40 -0.36 -6.64 -4.97
N LYS A 41 -1.69 -6.65 -4.95
CA LYS A 41 -2.50 -6.51 -6.18
C LYS A 41 -2.81 -5.05 -6.52
N ARG A 42 -2.72 -4.15 -5.54
CA ARG A 42 -2.97 -2.72 -5.72
C ARG A 42 -1.82 -1.89 -5.14
N HIS A 43 -1.43 -0.88 -5.89
CA HIS A 43 -0.43 0.10 -5.49
C HIS A 43 -1.02 1.49 -5.64
N ASP A 44 -1.14 2.21 -4.52
CA ASP A 44 -1.58 3.59 -4.51
C ASP A 44 -0.45 4.49 -3.98
N VAL A 45 -0.62 5.80 -4.14
CA VAL A 45 0.35 6.79 -3.67
C VAL A 45 -0.39 7.80 -2.81
N LEU A 46 0.10 8.02 -1.61
CA LEU A 46 -0.35 9.11 -0.76
C LEU A 46 0.54 10.33 -1.00
N VAL A 47 -0.08 11.48 -1.25
CA VAL A 47 0.59 12.77 -1.44
C VAL A 47 0.34 13.62 -0.21
N LYS A 48 1.41 14.19 0.34
CA LYS A 48 1.30 15.09 1.48
C LYS A 48 0.65 16.41 1.04
N SER A 49 -0.45 16.78 1.69
CA SER A 49 -1.17 18.04 1.52
C SER A 49 -1.27 18.75 2.88
N GLY A 50 -0.37 19.71 3.12
CA GLY A 50 -0.25 20.38 4.41
C GLY A 50 0.10 19.40 5.56
N SER A 51 -0.83 19.23 6.51
CA SER A 51 -0.71 18.30 7.65
C SER A 51 -1.34 16.92 7.40
N GLN A 52 -1.93 16.69 6.23
CA GLN A 52 -2.64 15.46 5.88
C GLN A 52 -2.00 14.75 4.69
N TYR A 53 -2.38 13.49 4.48
CA TYR A 53 -1.99 12.70 3.32
C TYR A 53 -3.24 12.29 2.56
N ASP A 54 -3.30 12.65 1.28
CA ASP A 54 -4.42 12.34 0.40
C ASP A 54 -4.00 11.29 -0.63
N PHE A 55 -4.96 10.46 -1.07
CA PHE A 55 -4.70 9.56 -2.19
C PHE A 55 -4.52 10.36 -3.47
N LYS A 56 -3.49 10.00 -4.23
CA LYS A 56 -3.28 10.51 -5.57
C LYS A 56 -4.24 9.79 -6.52
N ASP A 57 -5.21 10.52 -7.06
CA ASP A 57 -6.05 10.07 -8.18
C ASP A 57 -5.22 9.74 -9.44
#